data_AF-A0A266LR50-F1
#
_entry.id   AF-A0A266LR50-F1
#
_cell.length_a   1.000
_cell.length_b   1.000
_cell.length_c   1.000
_cell.angle_alpha   90.00
_cell.angle_beta   90.00
_cell.angle_gamma   90.00
#
_symmetry.space_group_name_H-M   'P 1'
#
loop_
_entity.id
_entity.type
_entity.pdbx_description
1 polymer ?
#
loop_
_entity_poly.entity_id
_entity_poly.type
_entity_poly.pdbx_seq_one_letter_code
_entity_poly.pdbx_strand_id
1 'polypeptide(L)'
;MRIVALSLLLCLCGLSQAAQMPIAAMPGGNLVFKHVQSIRERRFADIVEQKTDFSCGAAALATILRQAYWLDVNEDQIIKGMLQNSDQELVRTQGFSMLDMKRYVESIGMRARGYRIPAQSLESVNIPVVVLLDIRGYKHFVVLQRTQKDWVYIGDPVLGHKRYSHEDFLKGWNGIVFAIIGPGYDKTNALLTPPAPLTAKNQLDGFSPVKDAELMDFGFIQSDFF
;
A
#
# COMPACT_ATOMS: atom_id res chain seq x y z
N MET A 1 -32.40 9.88 31.68
CA MET A 1 -32.12 8.43 31.53
C MET A 1 -31.49 8.07 30.18
N ARG A 2 -31.99 8.57 29.03
CA ARG A 2 -31.42 8.25 27.70
C ARG A 2 -29.98 8.73 27.46
N ILE A 3 -29.61 9.90 27.98
CA ILE A 3 -28.25 10.46 27.79
C ILE A 3 -27.22 9.64 28.57
N VAL A 4 -27.52 9.27 29.82
CA VAL A 4 -26.64 8.42 30.65
C VAL A 4 -26.47 7.02 30.03
N ALA A 5 -27.54 6.44 29.49
CA ALA A 5 -27.46 5.16 28.79
C ALA A 5 -26.60 5.24 27.51
N LEU A 6 -26.67 6.35 26.77
CA LEU A 6 -25.85 6.57 25.57
C LEU A 6 -24.37 6.78 25.92
N SER A 7 -24.07 7.52 27.00
CA SER A 7 -22.71 7.69 27.54
C SER A 7 -22.10 6.36 28.01
N LEU A 8 -22.91 5.51 28.64
CA LEU A 8 -22.49 4.19 29.08
C LEU A 8 -22.23 3.24 27.90
N LEU A 9 -23.07 3.31 26.86
CA LEU A 9 -22.89 2.52 25.63
C LEU A 9 -21.62 2.94 24.85
N LEU A 10 -21.31 4.24 24.82
CA LEU A 10 -20.08 4.78 24.22
C LEU A 10 -18.81 4.39 24.99
N CYS A 11 -18.89 4.19 26.31
CA CYS A 11 -17.77 3.68 27.12
C CYS A 11 -17.56 2.16 26.99
N LEU A 12 -18.59 1.40 26.57
CA LEU A 12 -18.52 -0.05 26.34
C LEU A 12 -17.99 -0.41 24.95
N CYS A 13 -17.90 0.56 24.02
CA CYS A 13 -17.18 0.42 22.77
C CYS A 13 -15.67 0.52 23.04
N GLY A 14 -15.09 -0.54 23.59
CA GLY A 14 -13.64 -0.66 23.75
C GLY A 14 -12.92 -0.50 22.42
N LEU A 15 -11.73 0.10 22.46
CA LEU A 15 -10.81 0.14 21.32
C LEU A 15 -10.55 -1.29 20.85
N SER A 16 -11.00 -1.64 19.65
CA SER A 16 -10.69 -2.92 19.01
C SER A 16 -9.18 -3.01 18.77
N GLN A 17 -8.44 -3.52 19.76
CA GLN A 17 -7.02 -3.84 19.59
C GLN A 17 -6.88 -5.18 18.86
N ALA A 18 -5.95 -5.23 17.91
CA ALA A 18 -5.54 -6.45 17.24
C ALA A 18 -5.15 -7.53 18.28
N ALA A 19 -5.92 -8.62 18.34
CA ALA A 19 -5.66 -9.70 19.29
C ALA A 19 -4.35 -10.43 18.93
N GLN A 20 -3.49 -10.66 19.92
CA GLN A 20 -2.36 -11.58 19.76
C GLN A 20 -2.87 -13.01 19.97
N MET A 21 -2.67 -13.87 18.98
CA MET A 21 -3.04 -15.29 19.08
C MET A 21 -1.80 -16.11 19.45
N PRO A 22 -1.81 -16.83 20.59
CA PRO A 22 -0.77 -17.81 20.89
C PRO A 22 -0.95 -19.02 19.97
N ILE A 23 0.10 -19.36 19.22
CA ILE A 23 0.16 -20.54 18.35
C ILE A 23 1.30 -21.41 18.84
N ALA A 24 1.05 -22.69 19.10
CA ALA A 24 2.14 -23.63 19.40
C ALA A 24 3.01 -23.80 18.15
N ALA A 25 4.29 -23.43 18.22
CA ALA A 25 5.19 -23.55 17.06
C ALA A 25 5.42 -25.00 16.62
N MET A 26 5.34 -25.93 17.58
CA MET A 26 5.42 -27.37 17.39
C MET A 26 4.58 -28.07 18.47
N PRO A 27 4.14 -29.33 18.27
CA PRO A 27 3.54 -30.13 19.35
C PRO A 27 4.48 -30.22 20.56
N GLY A 28 4.04 -29.72 21.73
CA GLY A 28 4.86 -29.65 22.95
C GLY A 28 5.93 -28.55 22.98
N GLY A 29 6.00 -27.69 21.96
CA GLY A 29 6.95 -26.58 21.86
C GLY A 29 6.46 -25.27 22.48
N ASN A 30 7.30 -24.24 22.42
CA ASN A 30 6.99 -22.90 22.92
C ASN A 30 5.83 -22.24 22.15
N LEU A 31 5.04 -21.44 22.87
CA LEU A 31 4.01 -20.59 22.27
C LEU A 31 4.65 -19.43 21.51
N VAL A 32 4.29 -19.30 20.24
CA VAL A 32 4.64 -18.15 19.39
C VAL A 32 3.42 -17.25 19.27
N PHE A 33 3.58 -15.98 19.63
CA PHE A 33 2.53 -14.99 19.50
C PHE A 33 2.60 -14.36 18.11
N LYS A 34 1.59 -14.66 17.28
CA LYS A 34 1.46 -14.02 15.97
C LYS A 34 0.62 -12.76 16.11
N HIS A 35 1.14 -11.62 15.65
CA HIS A 35 0.36 -10.41 15.54
C HIS A 35 -0.71 -10.61 14.45
N VAL A 36 -1.99 -10.57 14.84
CA VAL A 36 -3.10 -10.76 13.91
C VAL A 36 -3.45 -9.42 13.29
N GLN A 37 -3.49 -9.35 11.96
CA GLN A 37 -3.96 -8.18 11.24
C GLN A 37 -5.35 -8.46 10.66
N SER A 38 -6.23 -7.49 10.75
CA SER A 38 -7.51 -7.49 10.05
C SER A 38 -7.31 -7.40 8.53
N ILE A 39 -8.34 -7.79 7.78
CA ILE A 39 -8.36 -7.68 6.30
C ILE A 39 -8.12 -6.22 5.88
N ARG A 40 -8.66 -5.25 6.62
CA ARG A 40 -8.48 -3.83 6.35
C ARG A 40 -7.02 -3.40 6.58
N GLU A 41 -6.43 -3.75 7.73
CA GLU A 41 -5.04 -3.40 8.03
C GLU A 41 -4.09 -4.01 7.01
N ARG A 42 -4.30 -5.27 6.63
CA ARG A 42 -3.49 -5.94 5.60
C ARG A 42 -3.62 -5.28 4.23
N ARG A 43 -4.80 -4.75 3.89
CA ARG A 43 -5.02 -4.04 2.62
C ARG A 43 -4.17 -2.77 2.50
N PHE A 44 -3.92 -2.08 3.61
CA PHE A 44 -3.12 -0.85 3.67
C PHE A 44 -1.76 -1.04 4.34
N ALA A 45 -1.28 -2.28 4.49
CA ALA A 45 0.03 -2.55 5.06
C ALA A 45 1.08 -1.70 4.32
N ASP A 46 1.95 -1.01 5.05
CA ASP A 46 3.00 -0.15 4.48
C ASP A 46 2.52 1.08 3.66
N ILE A 47 1.22 1.28 3.44
CA ILE A 47 0.66 2.43 2.74
C ILE A 47 0.12 3.45 3.75
N VAL A 48 0.21 4.74 3.44
CA VAL A 48 -0.50 5.79 4.18
C VAL A 48 -1.90 5.93 3.58
N GLU A 49 -2.92 5.54 4.32
CA GLU A 49 -4.34 5.69 3.93
C GLU A 49 -4.71 7.17 3.90
N GLN A 50 -5.35 7.58 2.81
CA GLN A 50 -5.88 8.92 2.63
C GLN A 50 -7.14 9.12 3.49
N LYS A 51 -7.20 10.22 4.25
CA LYS A 51 -8.34 10.58 5.11
C LYS A 51 -9.10 11.81 4.63
N THR A 52 -8.47 12.68 3.84
CA THR A 52 -9.07 13.95 3.39
C THR A 52 -9.36 13.91 1.90
N ASP A 53 -10.39 14.60 1.43
CA ASP A 53 -10.63 14.75 -0.02
C ASP A 53 -9.45 15.46 -0.72
N PHE A 54 -9.20 15.08 -1.97
CA PHE A 54 -8.18 15.69 -2.83
C PHE A 54 -6.72 15.64 -2.32
N SER A 55 -6.43 14.74 -1.37
CA SER A 55 -5.11 14.60 -0.75
C SER A 55 -4.35 13.33 -1.17
N CYS A 56 -4.82 12.62 -2.20
CA CYS A 56 -4.17 11.40 -2.72
C CYS A 56 -2.68 11.60 -3.04
N GLY A 57 -2.30 12.76 -3.58
CA GLY A 57 -0.89 13.13 -3.81
C GLY A 57 -0.08 13.23 -2.51
N ALA A 58 -0.67 13.81 -1.46
CA ALA A 58 -0.03 13.92 -0.14
C ALA A 58 0.19 12.54 0.49
N ALA A 59 -0.82 11.67 0.45
CA ALA A 59 -0.76 10.33 1.00
C ALA A 59 0.18 9.40 0.20
N ALA A 60 0.20 9.51 -1.14
CA ALA A 60 1.16 8.81 -1.98
C ALA A 60 2.60 9.23 -1.68
N LEU A 61 2.82 10.54 -1.51
CA LEU A 61 4.13 11.07 -1.14
C LEU A 61 4.55 10.62 0.27
N ALA A 62 3.64 10.69 1.25
CA ALA A 62 3.87 10.21 2.62
C ALA A 62 4.27 8.73 2.62
N THR A 63 3.63 7.91 1.78
CA THR A 63 3.93 6.47 1.64
C THR A 63 5.37 6.26 1.18
N ILE A 64 5.83 6.97 0.15
CA ILE A 64 7.21 6.84 -0.34
C ILE A 64 8.20 7.35 0.70
N LEU A 65 7.97 8.51 1.30
CA LEU A 65 8.87 9.09 2.30
C LEU A 65 9.00 8.20 3.54
N ARG A 66 7.89 7.61 4.00
CA ARG A 66 7.88 6.72 5.16
C ARG A 66 8.58 5.40 4.88
N GLN A 67 8.30 4.77 3.74
CA GLN A 67 8.83 3.42 3.48
C GLN A 67 10.19 3.41 2.81
N ALA A 68 10.43 4.30 1.85
CA ALA A 68 11.69 4.31 1.10
C ALA A 68 12.79 5.13 1.78
N TYR A 69 12.44 6.07 2.67
CA TYR A 69 13.39 6.97 3.32
C TYR A 69 13.31 6.95 4.86
N TRP A 70 12.47 6.09 5.44
CA TRP A 70 12.31 5.95 6.90
C TRP A 70 11.96 7.26 7.62
N LEU A 71 11.30 8.19 6.93
CA LEU A 71 10.82 9.42 7.56
C LEU A 71 9.52 9.16 8.30
N ASP A 72 9.46 9.55 9.56
CA ASP A 72 8.23 9.46 10.36
C ASP A 72 7.28 10.61 9.97
N VAL A 73 6.62 10.43 8.82
CA VAL A 73 5.67 11.37 8.25
C VAL A 73 4.30 10.74 8.04
N ASN A 74 3.26 11.53 8.29
CA ASN A 74 1.87 11.19 8.01
C ASN A 74 1.24 12.14 6.97
N GLU A 75 0.05 11.77 6.47
CA GLU A 75 -0.71 12.55 5.50
C GLU A 75 -0.86 14.02 5.92
N ASP A 76 -1.28 14.28 7.16
CA ASP A 76 -1.53 15.64 7.67
C ASP A 76 -0.27 16.52 7.66
N GLN A 77 0.89 15.95 7.99
CA GLN A 77 2.18 16.65 7.96
C GLN A 77 2.58 17.00 6.52
N ILE A 78 2.38 16.07 5.58
CA ILE A 78 2.67 16.34 4.15
C ILE A 78 1.71 17.40 3.62
N ILE A 79 0.41 17.33 3.93
CA ILE A 79 -0.58 18.34 3.53
C ILE A 79 -0.15 19.73 4.03
N LYS A 80 0.16 19.86 5.33
CA LYS A 80 0.59 21.13 5.91
C LYS A 80 1.85 21.67 5.25
N GLY A 81 2.82 20.81 4.99
CA GLY A 81 4.07 21.19 4.33
C GLY A 81 3.88 21.64 2.88
N MET A 82 3.05 20.93 2.11
CA MET A 82 2.75 21.31 0.72
C MET A 82 1.98 22.64 0.64
N LEU A 83 0.99 22.84 1.52
CA LEU A 83 0.18 24.07 1.55
C LEU A 83 0.99 25.35 1.79
N GLN A 84 2.21 25.27 2.33
CA GLN A 84 3.09 26.44 2.48
C GLN A 84 3.52 27.04 1.13
N ASN A 85 3.60 26.22 0.08
CA ASN A 85 4.13 26.61 -1.23
C ASN A 85 3.12 26.38 -2.38
N SER A 86 1.84 26.21 -2.03
CA SER A 86 0.74 25.89 -2.94
C SER A 86 -0.39 26.91 -2.86
N ASP A 87 -1.17 27.02 -3.94
CA ASP A 87 -2.39 27.82 -3.96
C ASP A 87 -3.52 27.05 -3.24
N GLN A 88 -3.95 27.56 -2.08
CA GLN A 88 -4.95 26.89 -1.24
C GLN A 88 -6.33 26.78 -1.91
N GLU A 89 -6.71 27.76 -2.73
CA GLU A 89 -8.00 27.74 -3.43
C GLU A 89 -8.01 26.69 -4.54
N LEU A 90 -6.89 26.58 -5.26
CA LEU A 90 -6.70 25.52 -6.26
C LEU A 90 -6.69 24.14 -5.60
N VAL A 91 -5.95 23.96 -4.50
CA VAL A 91 -5.85 22.67 -3.80
C VAL A 91 -7.21 22.23 -3.26
N ARG A 92 -8.03 23.15 -2.74
CA ARG A 92 -9.38 22.83 -2.25
C ARG A 92 -10.32 22.31 -3.34
N THR A 93 -10.14 22.75 -4.58
CA THR A 93 -11.05 22.44 -5.69
C THR A 93 -10.54 21.33 -6.61
N GLN A 94 -9.21 21.19 -6.75
CA GLN A 94 -8.57 20.29 -7.71
C GLN A 94 -7.56 19.33 -7.08
N GLY A 95 -7.19 19.55 -5.81
CA GLY A 95 -6.14 18.80 -5.11
C GLY A 95 -4.72 19.26 -5.42
N PHE A 96 -3.76 18.52 -4.86
CA PHE A 96 -2.34 18.82 -5.05
C PHE A 96 -1.85 18.42 -6.44
N SER A 97 -1.06 19.28 -7.06
CA SER A 97 -0.38 18.98 -8.32
C SER A 97 0.99 18.32 -8.11
N MET A 98 1.56 17.75 -9.17
CA MET A 98 2.96 17.29 -9.13
C MET A 98 3.96 18.42 -8.85
N LEU A 99 3.61 19.66 -9.22
CA LEU A 99 4.45 20.82 -8.93
C LEU A 99 4.47 21.14 -7.43
N ASP A 100 3.32 21.01 -6.76
CA ASP A 100 3.20 21.18 -5.32
C ASP A 100 4.03 20.13 -4.57
N MET A 101 3.88 18.86 -4.97
CA MET A 101 4.69 17.76 -4.43
C MET A 101 6.18 18.02 -4.65
N LYS A 102 6.58 18.50 -5.84
CA LYS A 102 7.97 18.84 -6.15
C LYS A 102 8.52 19.91 -5.21
N ARG A 103 7.81 21.03 -5.06
CA ARG A 103 8.23 22.16 -4.21
C ARG A 103 8.43 21.73 -2.77
N TYR A 104 7.52 20.91 -2.26
CA TYR A 104 7.64 20.39 -0.90
C TYR A 104 8.83 19.43 -0.75
N VAL A 105 9.00 18.45 -1.64
CA VAL A 105 10.15 17.53 -1.61
C VAL A 105 11.48 18.30 -1.69
N GLU A 106 11.56 19.35 -2.50
CA GLU A 106 12.74 20.21 -2.60
C GLU A 106 12.96 21.04 -1.31
N SER A 107 11.89 21.51 -0.65
CA SER A 107 11.99 22.23 0.63
C SER A 107 12.55 21.41 1.79
N ILE A 108 12.39 20.08 1.75
CA ILE A 108 12.95 19.15 2.75
C ILE A 108 14.35 18.62 2.36
N GLY A 109 14.99 19.23 1.35
CA GLY A 109 16.36 18.90 0.94
C GLY A 109 16.50 17.68 0.03
N MET A 110 15.39 17.17 -0.52
CA MET A 110 15.40 16.09 -1.50
C MET A 110 15.24 16.62 -2.93
N ARG A 111 15.38 15.75 -3.92
CA ARG A 111 15.18 16.09 -5.34
C ARG A 111 13.94 15.39 -5.86
N ALA A 112 13.09 16.12 -6.56
CA ALA A 112 11.91 15.55 -7.23
C ALA A 112 11.96 15.82 -8.73
N ARG A 113 11.64 14.80 -9.53
CA ARG A 113 11.66 14.88 -11.00
C ARG A 113 10.47 14.16 -11.61
N GLY A 114 9.76 14.85 -12.49
CA GLY A 114 8.78 14.24 -13.38
C GLY A 114 9.45 13.80 -14.68
N TYR A 115 9.28 12.54 -15.05
CA TYR A 115 9.76 11.97 -16.30
C TYR A 115 8.58 11.49 -17.13
N ARG A 116 8.61 11.77 -18.44
CA ARG A 116 7.73 11.09 -19.39
C ARG A 116 8.50 9.90 -19.93
N ILE A 117 7.98 8.69 -19.73
CA ILE A 117 8.62 7.45 -20.18
C ILE A 117 7.66 6.68 -21.09
N PRO A 118 8.18 5.95 -22.10
CA PRO A 118 7.36 5.08 -22.91
C PRO A 118 6.91 3.86 -22.09
N ALA A 119 5.77 3.25 -22.47
CA ALA A 119 5.19 2.11 -21.77
C ALA A 119 6.16 0.93 -21.63
N GLN A 120 6.99 0.70 -22.65
CA GLN A 120 7.99 -0.38 -22.65
C GLN A 120 9.09 -0.19 -21.61
N SER A 121 9.29 1.04 -21.12
CA SER A 121 10.25 1.35 -20.05
C SER A 121 9.62 1.30 -18.66
N LEU A 122 8.34 0.97 -18.53
CA LEU A 122 7.69 0.87 -17.21
C LEU A 122 8.31 -0.25 -16.37
N GLU A 123 8.78 -1.33 -17.00
CA GLU A 123 9.47 -2.44 -16.33
C GLU A 123 10.88 -2.08 -15.83
N SER A 124 11.53 -1.08 -16.41
CA SER A 124 12.86 -0.65 -15.97
C SER A 124 12.83 0.29 -14.76
N VAL A 125 11.64 0.72 -14.34
CA VAL A 125 11.44 1.53 -13.13
C VAL A 125 11.59 0.64 -11.89
N ASN A 126 12.79 0.64 -11.31
CA ASN A 126 13.16 -0.18 -10.15
C ASN A 126 12.99 0.52 -8.79
N ILE A 127 12.39 1.70 -8.77
CA ILE A 127 12.15 2.49 -7.55
C ILE A 127 10.66 2.82 -7.46
N PRO A 128 10.09 2.94 -6.25
CA PRO A 128 8.70 3.37 -6.12
C PRO A 128 8.58 4.83 -6.57
N VAL A 129 7.59 5.11 -7.41
CA VAL A 129 7.34 6.44 -7.97
C VAL A 129 5.87 6.81 -7.83
N VAL A 130 5.55 8.10 -7.78
CA VAL A 130 4.16 8.55 -7.85
C VAL A 130 3.74 8.62 -9.31
N VAL A 131 2.57 8.09 -9.65
CA VAL A 131 1.98 8.17 -10.99
C VAL A 131 0.57 8.73 -10.91
N LEU A 132 0.13 9.33 -12.02
CA LEU A 132 -1.25 9.79 -12.17
C LEU A 132 -2.03 8.79 -13.02
N LEU A 133 -3.12 8.27 -12.47
CA LEU A 133 -4.09 7.42 -13.17
C LEU A 133 -5.38 8.19 -13.41
N ASP A 134 -5.95 8.02 -14.60
CA ASP A 134 -7.31 8.43 -14.94
C ASP A 134 -8.21 7.19 -14.96
N ILE A 135 -9.13 7.14 -14.00
CA ILE A 135 -10.11 6.05 -13.89
C ILE A 135 -11.49 6.64 -14.15
N ARG A 136 -11.97 6.50 -15.39
CA ARG A 136 -13.32 6.97 -15.81
C ARG A 136 -13.53 8.48 -15.57
N GLY A 137 -12.51 9.29 -15.84
CA GLY A 137 -12.53 10.75 -15.66
C GLY A 137 -12.08 11.21 -14.27
N TYR A 138 -11.83 10.29 -13.35
CA TYR A 138 -11.28 10.59 -12.04
C TYR A 138 -9.75 10.48 -12.06
N LYS A 139 -9.07 11.61 -11.91
CA LYS A 139 -7.61 11.70 -11.83
C LYS A 139 -7.14 11.42 -10.41
N HIS A 140 -6.28 10.42 -10.24
CA HIS A 140 -5.87 9.90 -8.94
C HIS A 140 -4.37 9.66 -8.88
N PHE A 141 -3.73 10.14 -7.82
CA PHE A 141 -2.32 9.86 -7.57
C PHE A 141 -2.17 8.56 -6.79
N VAL A 142 -1.33 7.67 -7.30
CA VAL A 142 -1.01 6.38 -6.67
C VAL A 142 0.49 6.17 -6.67
N VAL A 143 0.95 5.28 -5.79
CA VAL A 143 2.35 4.84 -5.78
C VAL A 143 2.48 3.65 -6.72
N LEU A 144 3.22 3.80 -7.80
CA LEU A 144 3.73 2.65 -8.57
C LEU A 144 4.84 2.00 -7.75
N GLN A 145 4.60 0.78 -7.29
CA GLN A 145 5.52 0.04 -6.42
C GLN A 145 6.54 -0.73 -7.26
N ARG A 146 6.04 -1.56 -8.16
CA ARG A 146 6.83 -2.44 -9.01
C ARG A 146 6.01 -2.92 -10.20
N THR A 147 6.70 -3.12 -11.32
CA THR A 147 6.16 -3.85 -12.47
C THR A 147 6.85 -5.21 -12.54
N GLN A 148 6.07 -6.28 -12.71
CA GLN A 148 6.61 -7.64 -12.81
C GLN A 148 5.78 -8.48 -13.78
N LYS A 149 6.42 -8.95 -14.85
CA LYS A 149 5.75 -9.71 -15.94
C LYS A 149 4.54 -8.89 -16.43
N ASP A 150 3.36 -9.49 -16.44
CA ASP A 150 2.13 -8.86 -16.93
C ASP A 150 1.41 -7.98 -15.87
N TRP A 151 1.98 -7.82 -14.67
CA TRP A 151 1.32 -7.14 -13.56
C TRP A 151 2.03 -5.86 -13.13
N VAL A 152 1.24 -4.82 -12.94
CA VAL A 152 1.67 -3.54 -12.36
C VAL A 152 1.10 -3.45 -10.95
N TYR A 153 1.98 -3.42 -9.94
CA TYR A 153 1.61 -3.30 -8.54
C TYR A 153 1.57 -1.82 -8.14
N ILE A 154 0.46 -1.42 -7.52
CA ILE A 154 0.25 -0.07 -7.04
C ILE A 154 -0.16 -0.06 -5.56
N GLY A 155 0.36 0.92 -4.84
CA GLY A 155 -0.18 1.35 -3.56
C GLY A 155 -1.14 2.50 -3.77
N ASP A 156 -2.44 2.22 -3.73
CA ASP A 156 -3.49 3.22 -3.83
C ASP A 156 -3.80 3.76 -2.42
N PRO A 157 -3.67 5.07 -2.15
CA PRO A 157 -3.99 5.64 -0.84
C PRO A 157 -5.45 5.45 -0.39
N VAL A 158 -6.38 5.20 -1.33
CA VAL A 158 -7.81 5.02 -1.07
C VAL A 158 -8.18 3.53 -1.02
N LEU A 159 -7.62 2.73 -1.93
CA LEU A 159 -8.00 1.31 -2.08
C LEU A 159 -7.01 0.33 -1.46
N GLY A 160 -5.81 0.78 -1.10
CA GLY A 160 -4.69 -0.03 -0.60
C GLY A 160 -3.92 -0.72 -1.72
N HIS A 161 -3.29 -1.85 -1.42
CA HIS A 161 -2.53 -2.62 -2.40
C HIS A 161 -3.45 -3.16 -3.49
N LYS A 162 -3.13 -2.83 -4.75
CA LYS A 162 -3.85 -3.29 -5.92
C LYS A 162 -2.86 -3.66 -7.02
N ARG A 163 -3.28 -4.55 -7.91
CA ARG A 163 -2.53 -4.85 -9.13
C ARG A 163 -3.42 -4.66 -10.34
N TYR A 164 -2.83 -4.22 -11.43
CA TYR A 164 -3.45 -4.10 -12.74
C TYR A 164 -2.73 -4.99 -13.73
N SER A 165 -3.44 -5.50 -14.73
CA SER A 165 -2.76 -5.98 -15.92
C SER A 165 -2.01 -4.81 -16.55
N HIS A 166 -0.91 -5.09 -17.26
CA HIS A 166 -0.17 -4.04 -17.95
C HIS A 166 -1.09 -3.23 -18.88
N GLU A 167 -1.93 -3.90 -19.66
CA GLU A 167 -2.88 -3.25 -20.58
C GLU A 167 -3.87 -2.32 -19.85
N ASP A 168 -4.47 -2.77 -18.74
CA ASP A 168 -5.45 -1.96 -18.01
C ASP A 168 -4.81 -0.77 -17.31
N PHE A 169 -3.57 -0.93 -16.84
CA PHE A 169 -2.81 0.19 -16.28
C PHE A 169 -2.54 1.26 -17.34
N LEU A 170 -2.08 0.84 -18.53
CA LEU A 170 -1.75 1.76 -19.63
C LEU A 170 -2.94 2.56 -20.13
N LYS A 171 -4.17 2.01 -20.08
CA LYS A 171 -5.40 2.74 -20.46
C LYS A 171 -5.64 3.99 -19.61
N GLY A 172 -5.29 3.93 -18.33
CA GLY A 172 -5.48 5.04 -17.38
C GLY A 172 -4.24 5.90 -17.14
N TRP A 173 -3.05 5.41 -17.50
CA TRP A 173 -1.81 6.11 -17.19
C TRP A 173 -1.40 7.10 -18.28
N ASN A 174 -0.97 8.29 -17.87
CA ASN A 174 -0.63 9.41 -18.78
C ASN A 174 0.83 9.42 -19.30
N GLY A 175 1.61 8.39 -18.97
CA GLY A 175 3.03 8.27 -19.36
C GLY A 175 4.00 9.04 -18.47
N ILE A 176 3.54 9.67 -17.38
CA ILE A 176 4.36 10.45 -16.47
C ILE A 176 4.62 9.66 -15.18
N VAL A 177 5.88 9.60 -14.77
CA VAL A 177 6.31 9.12 -13.45
C VAL A 177 6.96 10.27 -12.68
N PHE A 178 6.68 10.34 -11.39
CA PHE A 178 7.25 11.32 -10.48
C PHE A 178 8.18 10.61 -9.49
N ALA A 179 9.48 10.79 -9.69
CA ALA A 179 10.53 10.17 -8.89
C ALA A 179 11.06 11.11 -7.82
N ILE A 180 11.26 10.57 -6.62
CA ILE A 180 11.84 11.25 -5.46
C ILE A 180 13.23 10.65 -5.22
N ILE A 181 14.24 11.51 -5.14
CA ILE A 181 15.65 11.14 -5.04
C ILE A 181 16.26 11.94 -3.89
N GLY A 182 16.68 11.25 -2.83
CA GLY A 182 17.33 11.86 -1.68
C GLY A 182 18.38 10.95 -1.06
N PRO A 183 19.16 11.46 -0.09
CA PRO A 183 19.98 10.60 0.76
C PRO A 183 19.10 9.65 1.59
N GLY A 184 19.63 8.49 1.96
CA GLY A 184 18.92 7.54 2.84
C GLY A 184 17.87 6.67 2.15
N TYR A 185 17.86 6.60 0.80
CA TYR A 185 17.00 5.66 0.09
C TYR A 185 17.35 4.21 0.44
N ASP A 186 16.37 3.49 1.00
CA ASP A 186 16.48 2.08 1.31
C ASP A 186 16.15 1.24 0.08
N LYS A 187 17.12 0.42 -0.36
CA LYS A 187 16.97 -0.50 -1.50
C LYS A 187 16.20 -1.78 -1.16
N THR A 188 15.90 -1.99 0.12
CA THR A 188 15.18 -3.16 0.65
C THR A 188 13.81 -2.80 1.21
N ASN A 189 13.29 -1.62 0.87
CA ASN A 189 12.02 -1.12 1.38
C ASN A 189 10.82 -2.01 1.00
N ALA A 190 9.78 -1.97 1.83
CA ALA A 190 8.57 -2.79 1.69
C ALA A 190 7.80 -2.55 0.37
N LEU A 191 7.96 -1.38 -0.26
CA LEU A 191 7.28 -1.05 -1.52
C LEU A 191 7.84 -1.83 -2.72
N LEU A 192 9.06 -2.37 -2.63
CA LEU A 192 9.65 -3.19 -3.71
C LEU A 192 9.16 -4.65 -3.69
N THR A 193 8.57 -5.08 -2.57
CA THR A 193 7.98 -6.41 -2.36
C THR A 193 6.52 -6.29 -1.89
N PRO A 194 5.63 -5.74 -2.72
CA PRO A 194 4.25 -5.50 -2.32
C PRO A 194 3.53 -6.83 -2.06
N PRO A 195 2.66 -6.91 -1.04
CA PRO A 195 1.86 -8.09 -0.79
C PRO A 195 0.91 -8.35 -1.98
N ALA A 196 0.65 -9.62 -2.26
CA ALA A 196 -0.37 -9.98 -3.24
C ALA A 196 -1.74 -9.42 -2.78
N PRO A 197 -2.49 -8.72 -3.64
CA PRO A 197 -3.81 -8.21 -3.30
C PRO A 197 -4.73 -9.35 -2.85
N LEU A 198 -5.54 -9.09 -1.83
CA LEU A 198 -6.50 -10.05 -1.29
C LEU A 198 -7.65 -10.26 -2.30
N THR A 199 -7.45 -11.18 -3.24
CA THR A 199 -8.46 -11.55 -4.26
C THR A 199 -9.01 -12.94 -3.96
N ALA A 200 -10.32 -13.06 -3.76
CA ALA A 200 -10.98 -14.35 -3.51
C ALA A 200 -10.95 -15.30 -4.73
N LYS A 201 -10.92 -14.73 -5.95
CA LYS A 201 -11.11 -15.45 -7.22
C LYS A 201 -10.10 -16.57 -7.49
N ASN A 202 -8.89 -16.51 -6.92
CA ASN A 202 -7.84 -17.51 -7.17
C ASN A 202 -7.25 -18.11 -5.88
N GLN A 203 -7.82 -17.81 -4.69
CA GLN A 203 -7.33 -18.38 -3.42
C GLN A 203 -8.08 -19.66 -3.02
N LEU A 204 -9.31 -19.85 -3.50
CA LEU A 204 -10.11 -21.05 -3.21
C LEU A 204 -9.76 -22.24 -4.13
N ASP A 205 -9.26 -21.96 -5.34
CA ASP A 205 -8.80 -22.99 -6.29
C ASP A 205 -7.35 -23.45 -6.02
N GLY A 206 -6.70 -22.88 -5.00
CA GLY A 206 -5.34 -23.24 -4.58
C GLY A 206 -5.28 -24.46 -3.66
N PHE A 207 -6.36 -25.21 -3.48
CA PHE A 207 -6.30 -26.50 -2.82
C PHE A 207 -5.60 -27.49 -3.76
N SER A 208 -4.27 -27.53 -3.71
CA SER A 208 -3.55 -28.68 -4.22
C SER A 208 -3.75 -29.80 -3.20
N PRO A 209 -4.30 -30.97 -3.59
CA PRO A 209 -4.26 -32.12 -2.71
C PRO A 209 -2.81 -32.34 -2.26
N VAL A 210 -2.63 -32.60 -0.96
CA VAL A 210 -1.32 -32.89 -0.37
C VAL A 210 -0.74 -34.05 -1.18
N LYS A 211 0.49 -33.87 -1.69
CA LYS A 211 1.10 -34.92 -2.51
C LYS A 211 1.32 -36.16 -1.66
N ASP A 212 1.21 -37.35 -2.23
CA ASP A 212 1.43 -38.61 -1.50
C ASP A 212 2.78 -38.63 -0.76
N ALA A 213 3.82 -38.01 -1.34
CA ALA A 213 5.12 -37.84 -0.71
C ALA A 213 5.09 -36.95 0.54
N GLU A 214 4.28 -35.89 0.54
CA GLU A 214 4.09 -35.01 1.71
C GLU A 214 3.21 -35.70 2.76
N LEU A 215 2.31 -36.61 2.37
CA LEU A 215 1.49 -37.40 3.31
C LEU A 215 2.32 -38.45 4.07
N MET A 216 3.40 -38.97 3.47
CA MET A 216 4.33 -39.85 4.16
C MET A 216 5.05 -39.16 5.34
N ASP A 217 5.32 -37.85 5.23
CA ASP A 217 5.88 -37.04 6.33
C ASP A 217 4.89 -36.88 7.50
N PHE A 218 3.60 -37.09 7.26
CA PHE A 218 2.54 -37.11 8.28
C PHE A 218 2.21 -38.53 8.77
N GLY A 219 2.97 -39.56 8.37
CA GLY A 219 2.84 -40.93 8.87
C GLY A 219 1.84 -41.81 8.12
N PHE A 220 1.31 -41.36 6.98
CA PHE A 220 0.52 -42.22 6.10
C PHE A 220 1.44 -43.21 5.36
N ILE A 221 1.08 -44.49 5.34
CA ILE A 221 1.84 -45.52 4.64
C ILE A 221 1.22 -45.80 3.27
N GLN A 222 2.02 -46.32 2.34
CA GLN A 222 1.59 -46.53 0.96
C GLN A 222 0.34 -47.44 0.83
N SER A 223 0.09 -48.32 1.81
CA SER A 223 -1.11 -49.17 1.85
C SER A 223 -2.41 -48.43 2.19
N ASP A 224 -2.34 -47.20 2.71
CA ASP A 224 -3.52 -46.40 3.06
C ASP A 224 -4.13 -45.68 1.84
N PHE A 225 -3.44 -45.72 0.69
CA PHE A 225 -3.81 -45.02 -0.54
C PHE A 225 -4.40 -45.93 -1.63
N PHE A 226 -4.59 -47.24 -1.36
CA PHE A 226 -5.11 -48.23 -2.30
C PHE A 226 -6.19 -49.14 -1.69
#